data_AF-A0A6V8DZZ6-F1
#
_entry.id   AF-A0A6V8DZZ6-F1
#
_cell.length_a   1.000
_cell.length_b   1.000
_cell.length_c   1.000
_cell.angle_alpha   90.00
_cell.angle_beta   90.00
_cell.angle_gamma   90.00
#
_symmetry.space_group_name_H-M   'P 1'
#
loop_
_entity.id
_entity.type
_entity.pdbx_description
1 polymer ?
#
loop_
_entity_poly.entity_id
_entity_poly.type
_entity_poly.pdbx_seq_one_letter_code
_entity_poly.pdbx_strand_id
1 'polypeptide(L)'
;MNRDGAIVVIAIVALVVVAYQSGYIPFGEENTSDSVESEPVNDGDTLPSSLDEIHPLASTCLDHGGLTRHDHMNLYIRINGEFATIPENTGINTGTCNQQGANMHVVHTHSNDGRLHLEMQTNEDVELGVFFDIWGQHFDSTGIFDYRVNETHALTMSVIDSEGNQSIVDSYDRFVLLEGQEILIDYGPRP
;
A
#
# COMPACT_ATOMS: atom_id res chain seq x y z
N MET A 1 -2.51 -33.83 -56.44
CA MET A 1 -1.85 -34.63 -55.40
C MET A 1 -2.46 -36.02 -55.41
N ASN A 2 -1.62 -37.03 -55.62
CA ASN A 2 -2.07 -38.42 -55.82
C ASN A 2 -2.82 -38.90 -54.57
N ARG A 3 -3.87 -39.71 -54.79
CA ARG A 3 -4.79 -40.21 -53.74
C ARG A 3 -4.05 -40.86 -52.58
N ASP A 4 -2.88 -41.44 -52.85
CA ASP A 4 -2.00 -42.07 -51.86
C ASP A 4 -1.27 -41.04 -50.98
N GLY A 5 -0.92 -39.86 -51.53
CA GLY A 5 -0.29 -38.77 -50.77
C GLY A 5 -1.24 -38.09 -49.79
N ALA A 6 -2.54 -38.01 -50.12
CA ALA A 6 -3.54 -37.44 -49.22
C ALA A 6 -3.81 -38.36 -48.01
N ILE A 7 -3.83 -39.68 -48.21
CA ILE A 7 -4.07 -40.66 -47.14
C ILE A 7 -2.91 -40.68 -46.13
N VAL A 8 -1.66 -40.62 -46.61
CA VAL A 8 -0.48 -40.60 -45.73
C VAL A 8 -0.44 -39.34 -44.87
N VAL A 9 -0.77 -38.18 -45.43
CA VAL A 9 -0.76 -36.91 -44.68
C VAL A 9 -1.85 -36.90 -43.60
N ILE A 10 -3.04 -37.41 -43.88
CA ILE A 10 -4.13 -37.48 -42.91
C ILE A 10 -3.78 -38.46 -41.76
N ALA A 11 -3.16 -39.60 -42.07
CA ALA A 11 -2.76 -40.57 -41.06
C ALA A 11 -1.69 -40.02 -40.11
N ILE A 12 -0.72 -39.25 -40.61
CA ILE A 12 0.35 -38.64 -39.80
C ILE A 12 -0.22 -37.57 -38.86
N VAL A 13 -1.12 -36.71 -39.35
CA VAL A 13 -1.74 -35.66 -38.51
C VAL A 13 -2.60 -36.27 -37.42
N ALA A 14 -3.40 -37.30 -37.73
CA ALA A 14 -4.23 -37.98 -36.74
C ALA A 14 -3.38 -38.67 -35.65
N LEU A 15 -2.26 -39.28 -36.02
CA LEU A 15 -1.37 -39.98 -35.09
C LEU A 15 -0.63 -39.01 -34.17
N VAL A 16 -0.24 -37.83 -34.67
CA VAL A 16 0.35 -36.74 -33.87
C VAL A 16 -0.66 -36.15 -32.88
N VAL A 17 -1.92 -35.96 -33.28
CA VAL A 17 -2.96 -35.44 -32.39
C VAL A 17 -3.31 -36.44 -31.28
N VAL A 18 -3.38 -37.74 -31.59
CA VAL A 18 -3.65 -38.79 -30.58
C VAL A 18 -2.48 -38.92 -29.62
N ALA A 19 -1.24 -38.89 -30.11
CA ALA A 19 -0.05 -38.91 -29.25
C ALA A 19 0.04 -37.66 -28.35
N TYR A 20 -0.42 -36.49 -28.82
CA TYR A 20 -0.53 -35.27 -28.03
C TYR A 20 -1.56 -35.39 -26.89
N GLN A 21 -2.77 -35.85 -27.19
CA GLN A 21 -3.82 -36.03 -26.16
C GLN A 21 -3.47 -37.11 -25.14
N SER A 22 -2.63 -38.06 -25.52
CA SER A 22 -2.21 -39.18 -24.67
C SER A 22 -0.90 -38.90 -23.91
N GLY A 23 -0.32 -37.70 -24.05
CA GLY A 23 0.89 -37.28 -23.33
C GLY A 23 2.21 -37.87 -23.84
N TYR A 24 2.25 -38.45 -25.05
CA TYR A 24 3.45 -39.05 -25.64
C TYR A 24 4.36 -38.06 -26.37
N ILE A 25 3.95 -36.79 -26.53
CA ILE A 25 4.77 -35.74 -27.17
C ILE A 25 4.99 -34.59 -26.16
N PRO A 26 6.17 -34.48 -25.53
CA PRO A 26 6.55 -33.31 -24.75
C PRO A 26 6.96 -32.17 -25.70
N PHE A 27 6.48 -30.95 -25.45
CA PHE A 27 7.05 -29.76 -26.08
C PHE A 27 8.44 -29.51 -25.49
N GLY A 28 9.40 -29.20 -26.36
CA GLY A 28 10.83 -29.15 -26.04
C GLY A 28 11.17 -28.22 -24.87
N GLU A 29 11.71 -28.83 -23.82
CA GLU A 29 12.68 -28.21 -22.92
C GLU A 29 13.97 -27.95 -23.70
N GLU A 30 14.39 -26.69 -23.75
CA GLU A 30 15.78 -26.35 -24.01
C GLU A 30 16.52 -26.50 -22.67
N ASN A 31 17.32 -27.56 -22.56
CA ASN A 31 18.17 -27.83 -21.40
C ASN A 31 19.30 -26.78 -21.32
N THR A 32 19.22 -25.88 -20.35
CA THR A 32 20.42 -25.39 -19.65
C THR A 32 20.32 -25.84 -18.21
N SER A 33 21.19 -26.78 -17.84
CA SER A 33 21.45 -27.06 -16.44
C SER A 33 22.16 -25.85 -15.85
N ASP A 34 21.43 -25.01 -15.14
CA ASP A 34 22.01 -24.30 -14.01
C ASP A 34 21.26 -24.80 -12.78
N SER A 35 22.00 -25.55 -11.97
CA SER A 35 21.74 -25.65 -10.55
C SER A 35 21.53 -24.25 -10.02
N VAL A 36 20.27 -23.87 -9.77
CA VAL A 36 19.97 -22.76 -8.87
C VAL A 36 20.28 -23.27 -7.47
N GLU A 37 21.59 -23.29 -7.19
CA GLU A 37 22.09 -23.02 -5.86
C GLU A 37 21.34 -21.76 -5.42
N SER A 38 20.59 -21.89 -4.33
CA SER A 38 19.95 -20.76 -3.68
C SER A 38 21.06 -19.82 -3.24
N GLU A 39 21.44 -18.90 -4.13
CA GLU A 39 22.24 -17.74 -3.79
C GLU A 39 21.56 -17.05 -2.59
N PRO A 40 22.28 -16.73 -1.52
CA PRO A 40 21.70 -16.01 -0.40
C PRO A 40 21.19 -14.68 -0.94
N VAL A 41 19.91 -14.38 -0.69
CA VAL A 41 19.36 -13.03 -0.92
C VAL A 41 20.26 -12.07 -0.15
N ASN A 42 20.99 -11.23 -0.88
CA ASN A 42 21.71 -10.13 -0.29
C ASN A 42 20.65 -9.10 0.17
N ASP A 43 20.31 -9.12 1.46
CA ASP A 43 19.46 -8.14 2.18
C ASP A 43 20.12 -6.73 2.22
N GLY A 44 20.56 -6.25 1.06
CA GLY A 44 21.43 -5.07 0.95
C GLY A 44 20.78 -3.83 0.33
N ASP A 45 19.59 -3.91 -0.25
CA ASP A 45 19.04 -2.83 -1.10
C ASP A 45 17.57 -2.44 -0.86
N THR A 46 16.88 -3.05 0.12
CA THR A 46 15.55 -2.56 0.53
C THR A 46 15.72 -1.41 1.52
N LEU A 47 15.24 -0.23 1.14
CA LEU A 47 15.17 0.92 2.05
C LEU A 47 14.30 0.55 3.26
N PRO A 48 14.71 0.91 4.49
CA PRO A 48 13.87 0.70 5.66
C PRO A 48 12.54 1.42 5.48
N SER A 49 11.48 0.80 5.99
CA SER A 49 10.12 1.31 5.89
C SER A 49 9.41 1.18 7.22
N SER A 50 8.70 2.22 7.64
CA SER A 50 7.71 2.14 8.73
C SER A 50 6.73 0.97 8.57
N LEU A 51 6.47 0.50 7.33
CA LEU A 51 5.63 -0.68 7.07
C LEU A 51 6.24 -2.00 7.55
N ASP A 52 7.52 -2.02 7.96
CA ASP A 52 8.17 -3.18 8.57
C ASP A 52 7.62 -3.46 9.98
N GLU A 53 7.02 -2.45 10.64
CA GLU A 53 6.36 -2.56 11.95
C GLU A 53 4.97 -1.90 11.92
N ILE A 54 3.94 -2.68 11.55
CA ILE A 54 2.57 -2.20 11.44
C ILE A 54 1.92 -2.04 12.83
N HIS A 55 1.37 -0.86 13.10
CA HIS A 55 0.66 -0.57 14.33
C HIS A 55 -0.61 -1.45 14.47
N PRO A 56 -0.90 -2.06 15.64
CA PRO A 56 -2.04 -2.97 15.79
C PRO A 56 -3.40 -2.38 15.42
N LEU A 57 -3.59 -1.08 15.66
CA LEU A 57 -4.82 -0.37 15.29
C LEU A 57 -5.07 -0.35 13.78
N ALA A 58 -4.05 -0.48 12.94
CA ALA A 58 -4.18 -0.57 11.48
C ALA A 58 -4.85 -1.87 11.01
N SER A 59 -5.16 -2.81 11.92
CA SER A 59 -5.95 -4.02 11.64
C SER A 59 -7.30 -4.04 12.35
N THR A 60 -7.65 -2.98 13.09
CA THR A 60 -8.92 -2.88 13.80
C THR A 60 -10.03 -2.47 12.83
N CYS A 61 -11.03 -3.34 12.69
CA CYS A 61 -12.17 -3.12 11.82
C CYS A 61 -13.41 -2.66 12.59
N LEU A 62 -14.17 -1.74 12.01
CA LEU A 62 -15.38 -1.17 12.58
C LEU A 62 -16.41 -0.79 11.51
N ASP A 63 -17.58 -0.35 11.98
CA ASP A 63 -18.58 0.40 11.21
C ASP A 63 -18.91 1.73 11.91
N HIS A 64 -19.81 2.53 11.33
CA HIS A 64 -20.24 3.80 11.94
C HIS A 64 -21.10 3.62 13.22
N GLY A 65 -21.28 2.40 13.72
CA GLY A 65 -22.13 2.07 14.85
C GLY A 65 -21.39 2.01 16.19
N GLY A 66 -22.04 2.47 17.25
CA GLY A 66 -21.53 2.31 18.62
C GLY A 66 -20.21 3.03 18.89
N LEU A 67 -19.92 4.10 18.14
CA LEU A 67 -18.69 4.87 18.27
C LEU A 67 -18.64 5.66 19.57
N THR A 68 -17.50 5.57 20.26
CA THR A 68 -17.17 6.41 21.42
C THR A 68 -16.45 7.68 20.96
N ARG A 69 -15.68 7.59 19.87
CA ARG A 69 -14.91 8.67 19.27
C ARG A 69 -15.18 8.72 17.76
N HIS A 70 -15.36 9.93 17.24
CA HIS A 70 -15.50 10.20 15.81
C HIS A 70 -14.94 11.60 15.55
N ASP A 71 -13.70 11.64 15.08
CA ASP A 71 -12.97 12.87 14.80
C ASP A 71 -12.71 13.02 13.30
N HIS A 72 -12.50 14.27 12.86
CA HIS A 72 -12.20 14.68 11.50
C HIS A 72 -10.99 15.61 11.47
N MET A 73 -10.08 15.35 10.54
CA MET A 73 -8.89 16.17 10.30
C MET A 73 -8.53 16.11 8.82
N ASN A 74 -7.75 17.08 8.36
CA ASN A 74 -7.30 17.14 6.97
C ASN A 74 -5.80 16.88 6.89
N LEU A 75 -5.42 15.95 6.03
CA LEU A 75 -4.03 15.64 5.70
C LEU A 75 -3.69 16.11 4.29
N TYR A 76 -2.64 16.91 4.19
CA TYR A 76 -2.06 17.37 2.94
C TYR A 76 -0.63 16.88 2.83
N ILE A 77 -0.29 16.31 1.67
CA ILE A 77 1.05 15.82 1.39
C ILE A 77 1.58 16.57 0.17
N ARG A 78 2.75 17.18 0.31
CA ARG A 78 3.43 17.88 -0.77
C ARG A 78 4.79 17.22 -1.01
N ILE A 79 5.04 16.88 -2.27
CA ILE A 79 6.29 16.25 -2.73
C ILE A 79 6.88 17.16 -3.81
N ASN A 80 8.06 17.71 -3.55
CA ASN A 80 8.79 18.60 -4.46
C ASN A 80 7.93 19.76 -5.00
N GLY A 81 7.07 20.32 -4.14
CA GLY A 81 6.18 21.43 -4.49
C GLY A 81 4.82 21.02 -5.07
N GLU A 82 4.59 19.75 -5.38
CA GLU A 82 3.32 19.24 -5.91
C GLU A 82 2.52 18.49 -4.85
N PHE A 83 1.20 18.70 -4.79
CA PHE A 83 0.34 17.97 -3.85
C PHE A 83 0.10 16.54 -4.33
N ALA A 84 0.41 15.57 -3.47
CA ALA A 84 0.06 14.18 -3.67
C ALA A 84 -1.41 13.94 -3.27
N THR A 85 -2.13 13.14 -4.08
CA THR A 85 -3.52 12.79 -3.80
C THR A 85 -3.60 11.62 -2.82
N ILE A 86 -4.38 11.80 -1.75
CA ILE A 86 -4.84 10.69 -0.91
C ILE A 86 -6.07 10.08 -1.59
N PRO A 87 -6.09 8.77 -1.90
CA PRO A 87 -7.23 8.15 -2.56
C PRO A 87 -8.50 8.21 -1.72
N GLU A 88 -9.65 8.30 -2.38
CA GLU A 88 -10.94 8.06 -1.75
C GLU A 88 -11.05 6.60 -1.26
N ASN A 89 -11.85 6.37 -0.22
CA ASN A 89 -12.08 5.04 0.34
C ASN A 89 -10.80 4.33 0.82
N THR A 90 -9.74 5.08 1.14
CA THR A 90 -8.56 4.53 1.79
C THR A 90 -8.97 3.99 3.15
N GLY A 91 -8.68 2.73 3.44
CA GLY A 91 -9.11 2.06 4.67
C GLY A 91 -10.53 1.51 4.66
N ILE A 92 -11.24 1.51 3.52
CA ILE A 92 -12.61 0.97 3.40
C ILE A 92 -12.62 -0.26 2.46
N ASN A 93 -13.33 -1.33 2.84
CA ASN A 93 -13.46 -2.57 2.09
C ASN A 93 -12.11 -3.18 1.67
N THR A 94 -11.13 -3.11 2.57
CA THR A 94 -9.76 -3.61 2.33
C THR A 94 -9.70 -5.13 2.45
N GLY A 95 -8.54 -5.74 2.15
CA GLY A 95 -8.31 -7.16 2.40
C GLY A 95 -8.52 -7.56 3.88
N THR A 96 -8.20 -6.66 4.80
CA THR A 96 -8.32 -6.85 6.26
C THR A 96 -9.73 -6.56 6.77
N CYS A 97 -10.33 -5.45 6.34
CA CYS A 97 -11.66 -4.99 6.79
C CYS A 97 -12.64 -4.98 5.61
N ASN A 98 -13.37 -6.10 5.43
CA ASN A 98 -14.34 -6.30 4.35
C ASN A 98 -15.64 -6.99 4.80
N GLN A 99 -15.85 -7.12 6.11
CA GLN A 99 -17.02 -7.82 6.64
C GLN A 99 -18.19 -6.86 6.81
N GLN A 100 -19.42 -7.37 6.68
CA GLN A 100 -20.61 -6.58 6.97
C GLN A 100 -20.61 -6.13 8.44
N GLY A 101 -20.69 -4.82 8.68
CA GLY A 101 -20.60 -4.24 10.03
C GLY A 101 -19.17 -4.12 10.58
N ALA A 102 -18.15 -4.38 9.75
CA ALA A 102 -16.74 -4.23 10.09
C ALA A 102 -15.89 -4.04 8.81
N ASN A 103 -16.28 -3.07 7.98
CA ASN A 103 -15.69 -2.85 6.65
C ASN A 103 -14.79 -1.61 6.57
N MET A 104 -14.53 -0.94 7.69
CA MET A 104 -13.69 0.25 7.75
C MET A 104 -12.60 0.07 8.79
N HIS A 105 -11.41 0.60 8.51
CA HIS A 105 -10.35 0.75 9.49
C HIS A 105 -10.58 1.96 10.39
N VAL A 106 -9.87 2.01 11.52
CA VAL A 106 -9.99 3.08 12.53
C VAL A 106 -9.69 4.48 11.99
N VAL A 107 -8.81 4.61 11.00
CA VAL A 107 -8.60 5.84 10.24
C VAL A 107 -8.83 5.55 8.77
N HIS A 108 -9.72 6.32 8.14
CA HIS A 108 -10.09 6.10 6.74
C HIS A 108 -10.49 7.40 6.04
N THR A 109 -10.67 7.34 4.72
CA THR A 109 -11.22 8.44 3.92
C THR A 109 -12.50 8.02 3.22
N HIS A 110 -13.43 8.96 3.04
CA HIS A 110 -14.58 8.77 2.14
C HIS A 110 -14.37 9.44 0.77
N SER A 111 -13.46 10.41 0.68
CA SER A 111 -13.18 11.22 -0.50
C SER A 111 -11.68 11.44 -0.69
N ASN A 112 -11.29 12.00 -1.82
CA ASN A 112 -9.90 12.30 -2.18
C ASN A 112 -9.46 13.74 -1.83
N ASP A 113 -10.22 14.43 -0.96
CA ASP A 113 -9.94 15.79 -0.47
C ASP A 113 -8.97 15.81 0.73
N GLY A 114 -8.46 14.64 1.13
CA GLY A 114 -7.54 14.50 2.26
C GLY A 114 -8.22 14.55 3.62
N ARG A 115 -9.56 14.55 3.70
CA ARG A 115 -10.27 14.45 4.97
C ARG A 115 -10.17 13.02 5.52
N LEU A 116 -9.48 12.90 6.66
CA LEU A 116 -9.40 11.69 7.45
C LEU A 116 -10.59 11.65 8.42
N HIS A 117 -11.13 10.44 8.58
CA HIS A 117 -12.10 10.09 9.61
C HIS A 117 -11.42 9.16 10.59
N LEU A 118 -11.43 9.53 11.88
CA LEU A 118 -10.94 8.69 12.97
C LEU A 118 -12.13 8.24 13.81
N GLU A 119 -12.44 6.96 13.73
CA GLU A 119 -13.58 6.35 14.43
C GLU A 119 -13.07 5.25 15.38
N MET A 120 -13.53 5.26 16.62
CA MET A 120 -13.13 4.27 17.63
C MET A 120 -14.29 3.94 18.58
N GLN A 121 -14.29 2.72 19.09
CA GLN A 121 -15.16 2.29 20.20
C GLN A 121 -14.53 2.60 21.58
N THR A 122 -13.29 3.10 21.60
CA THR A 122 -12.55 3.57 22.77
C THR A 122 -12.20 5.05 22.61
N ASN A 123 -11.59 5.64 23.64
CA ASN A 123 -11.10 7.04 23.65
C ASN A 123 -9.57 7.11 23.76
N GLU A 124 -8.86 6.09 23.27
CA GLU A 124 -7.40 6.12 23.28
C GLU A 124 -6.84 6.98 22.15
N ASP A 125 -5.59 7.40 22.31
CA ASP A 125 -4.86 8.18 21.33
C ASP A 125 -4.54 7.33 20.10
N VAL A 126 -4.60 7.95 18.92
CA VAL A 126 -4.27 7.31 17.65
C VAL A 126 -3.24 8.16 16.94
N GLU A 127 -2.13 7.55 16.58
CA GLU A 127 -1.02 8.19 15.89
C GLU A 127 -1.28 8.25 14.38
N LEU A 128 -0.75 9.28 13.72
CA LEU A 128 -0.88 9.49 12.26
C LEU A 128 -0.31 8.31 11.45
N GLY A 129 0.73 7.64 11.96
CA GLY A 129 1.32 6.45 11.37
C GLY A 129 0.31 5.33 11.14
N VAL A 130 -0.72 5.20 11.99
CA VAL A 130 -1.80 4.21 11.82
C VAL A 130 -2.49 4.36 10.46
N PHE A 131 -2.73 5.61 10.01
CA PHE A 131 -3.33 5.84 8.70
C PHE A 131 -2.39 5.42 7.56
N PHE A 132 -1.09 5.68 7.68
CA PHE A 132 -0.10 5.31 6.68
C PHE A 132 0.09 3.80 6.59
N ASP A 133 0.02 3.09 7.72
CA ASP A 133 -0.01 1.63 7.77
C ASP A 133 -1.25 1.05 7.06
N ILE A 134 -2.43 1.63 7.32
CA ILE A 134 -3.69 1.24 6.64
C ILE A 134 -3.60 1.50 5.13
N TRP A 135 -3.01 2.63 4.74
CA TRP A 135 -2.82 3.00 3.34
C TRP A 135 -1.72 2.16 2.65
N GLY A 136 -0.84 1.54 3.43
CA GLY A 136 0.31 0.80 2.92
C GLY A 136 1.37 1.71 2.32
N GLN A 137 1.57 2.88 2.95
CA GLN A 137 2.56 3.87 2.54
C GLN A 137 3.57 4.10 3.67
N HIS A 138 4.84 4.18 3.31
CA HIS A 138 5.86 4.57 4.28
C HIS A 138 5.67 6.01 4.73
N PHE A 139 5.76 6.27 6.03
CA PHE A 139 5.88 7.59 6.61
C PHE A 139 6.49 7.48 8.00
N ASP A 140 7.63 8.13 8.20
CA ASP A 140 8.24 8.37 9.50
C ASP A 140 9.25 9.52 9.39
N SER A 141 10.05 9.75 10.44
CA SER A 141 11.10 10.78 10.43
C SER A 141 12.17 10.64 9.32
N THR A 142 12.25 9.49 8.65
CA THR A 142 13.22 9.19 7.59
C THR A 142 12.68 9.45 6.18
N GLY A 143 11.35 9.55 6.00
CA GLY A 143 10.78 9.72 4.67
C GLY A 143 9.27 9.58 4.56
N ILE A 144 8.80 9.62 3.31
CA ILE A 144 7.41 9.42 2.92
C ILE A 144 7.36 8.74 1.55
N PHE A 145 6.48 7.75 1.38
CA PHE A 145 6.44 6.90 0.17
C PHE A 145 7.84 6.30 -0.12
N ASP A 146 8.33 6.42 -1.35
CA ASP A 146 9.70 6.03 -1.74
C ASP A 146 10.73 7.16 -1.51
N TYR A 147 10.31 8.34 -1.05
CA TYR A 147 11.20 9.47 -0.81
C TYR A 147 11.88 9.36 0.55
N ARG A 148 13.18 9.65 0.61
CA ARG A 148 13.99 9.56 1.82
C ARG A 148 14.77 10.84 2.06
N VAL A 149 14.75 11.29 3.31
CA VAL A 149 15.53 12.44 3.79
C VAL A 149 17.02 12.17 3.55
N ASN A 150 17.72 13.14 2.96
CA ASN A 150 19.14 13.02 2.65
C ASN A 150 19.81 14.40 2.68
N GLU A 151 21.04 14.52 2.18
CA GLU A 151 21.80 15.79 2.17
C GLU A 151 21.13 16.91 1.37
N THR A 152 20.31 16.57 0.37
CA THR A 152 19.70 17.53 -0.56
C THR A 152 18.22 17.75 -0.32
N HIS A 153 17.53 16.82 0.34
CA HIS A 153 16.09 16.88 0.59
C HIS A 153 15.76 16.68 2.08
N ALA A 154 14.71 17.34 2.54
CA ALA A 154 14.17 17.22 3.89
C ALA A 154 12.66 16.95 3.85
N LEU A 155 12.19 16.36 4.95
CA LEU A 155 10.79 16.21 5.29
C LEU A 155 10.50 17.20 6.42
N THR A 156 9.44 17.98 6.30
CA THR A 156 8.93 18.84 7.38
C THR A 156 7.46 18.56 7.58
N MET A 157 6.99 18.71 8.81
CA MET A 157 5.57 18.60 9.13
C MET A 157 5.13 19.83 9.91
N SER A 158 4.02 20.43 9.49
CA SER A 158 3.38 21.53 10.19
C SER A 158 1.92 21.21 10.45
N VAL A 159 1.43 21.63 11.61
CA VAL A 159 0.04 21.41 12.02
C VAL A 159 -0.59 22.72 12.42
N ILE A 160 -1.79 22.97 11.91
CA ILE A 160 -2.71 23.99 12.42
C ILE A 160 -3.72 23.25 13.30
N ASP A 161 -3.81 23.62 14.57
CA ASP A 161 -4.79 23.04 15.49
C ASP A 161 -6.21 23.61 15.27
N SER A 162 -7.19 23.07 16.00
CA SER A 162 -8.59 23.50 15.90
C SER A 162 -8.85 24.94 16.38
N GLU A 163 -7.89 25.56 17.07
CA GLU A 163 -7.91 26.97 17.48
C GLU A 163 -7.23 27.88 16.44
N GLY A 164 -6.61 27.30 15.41
CA GLY A 164 -5.90 28.02 14.35
C GLY A 164 -4.44 28.30 14.66
N ASN A 165 -3.86 27.73 15.73
CA ASN A 165 -2.45 27.91 16.03
C ASN A 165 -1.60 26.99 15.17
N GLN A 166 -0.60 27.55 14.51
CA GLN A 166 0.34 26.79 13.68
C GLN A 166 1.61 26.40 14.45
N SER A 167 2.05 25.16 14.29
CA SER A 167 3.29 24.64 14.85
C SER A 167 4.06 23.78 13.84
N ILE A 168 5.38 23.67 14.02
CA ILE A 168 6.22 22.67 13.36
C ILE A 168 6.35 21.49 14.31
N VAL A 169 6.15 20.29 13.80
CA VAL A 169 6.11 19.05 14.57
C VAL A 169 7.15 18.07 14.06
N ASP A 170 7.90 17.46 14.96
CA ASP A 170 8.97 16.50 14.67
C ASP A 170 8.66 15.08 15.17
N SER A 171 7.42 14.83 15.63
CA SER A 171 6.95 13.50 16.01
C SER A 171 6.52 12.62 14.82
N TYR A 172 6.32 13.21 13.64
CA TYR A 172 5.96 12.54 12.37
C TYR A 172 4.86 11.47 12.52
N ASP A 173 5.17 10.21 12.25
CA ASP A 173 4.30 9.04 12.36
C ASP A 173 3.69 8.91 13.75
N ARG A 174 4.41 9.28 14.80
CA ARG A 174 3.92 9.27 16.19
C ARG A 174 3.08 10.49 16.57
N PHE A 175 2.67 11.31 15.61
CA PHE A 175 1.82 12.47 15.90
C PHE A 175 0.40 12.04 16.25
N VAL A 176 -0.10 12.46 17.42
CA VAL A 176 -1.45 12.13 17.87
C VAL A 176 -2.50 12.95 17.11
N LEU A 177 -3.43 12.25 16.47
CA LEU A 177 -4.56 12.84 15.75
C LEU A 177 -5.60 13.39 16.71
N LEU A 178 -6.05 14.61 16.46
CA LEU A 178 -7.13 15.28 17.19
C LEU A 178 -8.13 15.93 16.21
N GLU A 179 -9.36 16.13 16.68
CA GLU A 179 -10.42 16.84 15.95
C GLU A 179 -9.96 18.21 15.42
N GLY A 180 -10.29 18.49 14.17
CA GLY A 180 -10.17 19.80 13.55
C GLY A 180 -8.76 20.21 13.14
N GLN A 181 -7.79 19.28 13.15
CA GLN A 181 -6.41 19.58 12.73
C GLN A 181 -6.29 19.68 11.20
N GLU A 182 -5.43 20.60 10.75
CA GLU A 182 -4.90 20.61 9.38
C GLU A 182 -3.41 20.25 9.43
N ILE A 183 -3.04 19.12 8.83
CA ILE A 183 -1.70 18.55 8.85
C ILE A 183 -1.09 18.68 7.45
N LEU A 184 0.06 19.34 7.34
CA LEU A 184 0.84 19.40 6.12
C LEU A 184 2.16 18.66 6.31
N ILE A 185 2.39 17.64 5.50
CA ILE A 185 3.68 16.98 5.32
C ILE A 185 4.29 17.49 4.01
N ASP A 186 5.51 18.01 4.07
CA ASP A 186 6.22 18.58 2.92
C ASP A 186 7.60 17.95 2.78
N TYR A 187 7.80 17.20 1.70
CA TYR A 187 9.09 16.67 1.28
C TYR A 187 9.60 17.50 0.10
N GLY A 188 10.83 18.02 0.19
CA GLY A 188 11.41 18.80 -0.88
C GLY A 188 12.89 19.14 -0.67
N PRO A 189 13.49 19.91 -1.60
CA PRO A 189 14.86 20.38 -1.46
C PRO A 189 15.07 21.11 -0.14
N ARG A 190 16.24 20.90 0.48
CA ARG A 190 16.62 21.67 1.67
C ARG A 190 16.73 23.16 1.32
N PRO A 191 16.29 24.05 2.22
CA PRO A 191 16.51 25.49 2.07
C PRO A 191 17.99 25.88 2.13
#